data_AF-A0A7G8PNP1-F1
#
_entry.id   AF-A0A7G8PNP1-F1
#
_cell.length_a   1.000
_cell.length_b   1.000
_cell.length_c   1.000
_cell.angle_alpha   90.00
_cell.angle_beta   90.00
_cell.angle_gamma   90.00
#
_symmetry.space_group_name_H-M   'P 1'
#
loop_
_entity.id
_entity.type
_entity.pdbx_description
1 polymer ?
#
loop_
_entity_poly.entity_id
_entity_poly.type
_entity_poly.pdbx_seq_one_letter_code
_entity_poly.pdbx_strand_id
1 'polypeptide(L)'
;MMSDVPMQAECARHRAAEAIRIASLKKIVAQLNCAREASNLTKSQLARAIGSDPSVVGRLLGAHTENPTLATVVEVAAAVGLKLCLVPMSAEERARITEPMLSAETARSRPSYQG
;
A
#
# COMPACT_ATOMS: atom_id res chain seq x y z
N MET A 1 -2.11 -13.62 -35.30
CA MET A 1 -2.86 -13.52 -34.02
C MET A 1 -1.88 -13.72 -32.85
N MET A 2 -0.89 -12.84 -32.69
CA MET A 2 0.23 -13.01 -31.74
C MET A 2 0.66 -11.69 -31.06
N SER A 3 -0.29 -10.77 -30.82
CA SER A 3 0.01 -9.44 -30.24
C SER A 3 -0.52 -9.21 -28.83
N ASP A 4 -1.27 -10.15 -28.22
CA ASP A 4 -1.99 -9.89 -26.97
C ASP A 4 -1.26 -10.36 -25.69
N VAL A 5 -0.22 -11.19 -25.79
CA VAL A 5 0.45 -11.77 -24.60
C VAL A 5 1.22 -10.72 -23.75
N PRO A 6 2.04 -9.81 -24.32
CA PRO A 6 2.77 -8.83 -23.50
C PRO A 6 1.84 -7.80 -22.85
N MET A 7 0.78 -7.38 -23.54
CA MET A 7 -0.21 -6.43 -23.01
C MET A 7 -1.06 -7.02 -21.88
N GLN A 8 -1.43 -8.31 -21.97
CA GLN A 8 -2.13 -9.00 -20.89
C GLN A 8 -1.28 -9.13 -19.62
N ALA A 9 0.02 -9.39 -19.75
CA ALA A 9 0.94 -9.50 -18.62
C ALA A 9 1.16 -8.14 -17.92
N GLU A 10 1.31 -7.05 -18.68
CA GLU A 10 1.45 -5.70 -18.15
C GLU A 10 0.17 -5.23 -17.42
N CYS A 11 -1.00 -5.49 -18.00
CA CYS A 11 -2.29 -5.24 -17.36
C CYS A 11 -2.50 -6.07 -16.08
N ALA A 12 -1.99 -7.31 -16.03
CA ALA A 12 -2.05 -8.14 -14.83
C ALA A 12 -1.16 -7.57 -13.71
N ARG A 13 0.08 -7.18 -14.01
CA ARG A 13 0.98 -6.52 -13.05
C ARG A 13 0.39 -5.22 -12.51
N HIS A 14 -0.13 -4.36 -13.39
CA HIS A 14 -0.72 -3.09 -12.98
C HIS A 14 -1.89 -3.30 -12.01
N ARG A 15 -2.81 -4.21 -12.35
CA ARG A 15 -3.96 -4.54 -11.49
C ARG A 15 -3.53 -5.15 -10.16
N ALA A 16 -2.57 -6.08 -10.16
CA ALA A 16 -2.05 -6.68 -8.93
C ALA A 16 -1.38 -5.63 -8.02
N ALA A 17 -0.54 -4.76 -8.60
CA ALA A 17 0.14 -3.68 -7.88
C ALA A 17 -0.84 -2.65 -7.30
N GLU A 18 -1.87 -2.28 -8.06
CA GLU A 18 -2.88 -1.34 -7.60
C GLU A 18 -3.78 -1.94 -6.52
N ALA A 19 -4.21 -3.19 -6.71
CA ALA A 19 -5.01 -3.89 -5.72
C ALA A 19 -4.28 -4.03 -4.37
N ILE A 20 -3.00 -4.43 -4.38
CA ILE A 20 -2.23 -4.54 -3.14
C ILE A 20 -1.97 -3.18 -2.49
N ARG A 21 -1.74 -2.13 -3.28
CA ARG A 21 -1.58 -0.76 -2.77
C ARG A 21 -2.83 -0.30 -2.04
N ILE A 22 -4.00 -0.37 -2.69
CA ILE A 22 -5.28 0.04 -2.10
C ILE A 22 -5.58 -0.78 -0.85
N ALA A 23 -5.45 -2.10 -0.92
CA ALA A 23 -5.74 -2.99 0.20
C ALA A 23 -4.82 -2.71 1.40
N SER A 24 -3.52 -2.52 1.16
CA SER A 24 -2.53 -2.23 2.21
C SER A 24 -2.80 -0.90 2.89
N LEU A 25 -3.05 0.17 2.10
CA LEU A 25 -3.34 1.49 2.65
C LEU A 25 -4.62 1.49 3.48
N LYS A 26 -5.70 0.86 2.99
CA LYS A 26 -6.95 0.72 3.76
C LYS A 26 -6.73 0.01 5.09
N LYS A 27 -5.98 -1.08 5.10
CA LYS A 27 -5.67 -1.85 6.31
C LYS A 27 -4.86 -1.02 7.31
N ILE A 28 -3.80 -0.35 6.85
CA ILE A 28 -2.96 0.50 7.70
C ILE A 28 -3.78 1.63 8.31
N VAL A 29 -4.55 2.36 7.51
CA VAL A 29 -5.39 3.47 7.99
C VAL A 29 -6.41 2.99 9.03
N ALA A 30 -7.06 1.85 8.79
CA ALA A 30 -8.00 1.27 9.74
C ALA A 30 -7.32 0.91 11.07
N GLN A 31 -6.12 0.32 11.03
CA GLN A 31 -5.34 -0.01 12.22
C GLN A 31 -4.91 1.24 12.99
N LEU A 32 -4.43 2.27 12.31
CA LEU A 32 -4.07 3.55 12.92
C LEU A 32 -5.27 4.23 13.56
N ASN A 33 -6.43 4.24 12.89
CA ASN A 33 -7.64 4.85 13.44
C ASN A 33 -8.14 4.09 14.67
N CYS A 34 -8.12 2.76 14.63
CA CYS A 34 -8.47 1.92 15.78
C CYS A 34 -7.54 2.17 16.98
N ALA A 35 -6.23 2.24 16.76
CA ALA A 35 -5.25 2.52 17.81
C ALA A 35 -5.38 3.94 18.39
N ARG A 36 -5.68 4.93 17.54
CA ARG A 36 -6.01 6.30 17.97
C ARG A 36 -7.23 6.30 18.90
N GLU A 37 -8.29 5.59 18.53
CA GLU A 37 -9.52 5.49 19.32
C GLU A 37 -9.26 4.77 20.66
N ALA A 38 -8.51 3.66 20.65
CA ALA A 38 -8.10 2.96 21.87
C ALA A 38 -7.24 3.83 22.81
N SER A 39 -6.50 4.78 22.25
CA SER A 39 -5.69 5.74 23.00
C SER A 39 -6.46 7.00 23.45
N ASN A 40 -7.78 7.07 23.20
CA ASN A 40 -8.63 8.23 23.49
C ASN A 40 -8.14 9.56 22.87
N LEU A 41 -7.40 9.50 21.76
CA LEU A 41 -6.89 10.69 21.07
C LEU A 41 -7.88 11.17 20.01
N THR A 42 -8.22 12.46 20.02
CA THR A 42 -8.90 13.07 18.86
C THR A 42 -7.95 13.21 17.67
N LYS A 43 -8.49 13.36 16.45
CA LYS A 43 -7.68 13.58 15.24
C LYS A 43 -6.79 14.83 15.35
N SER A 44 -7.29 15.90 15.98
CA SER A 44 -6.54 17.14 16.19
C SER A 44 -5.44 17.01 17.25
N GLN A 45 -5.67 16.25 18.33
CA GLN A 45 -4.62 15.92 19.30
C GLN A 45 -3.51 15.08 18.66
N LEU A 46 -3.87 14.09 17.85
CA LEU A 46 -2.90 13.28 17.11
C LEU A 46 -2.07 14.12 16.13
N ALA A 47 -2.71 15.04 15.39
CA ALA A 47 -2.00 15.95 14.49
C ALA A 47 -0.97 16.82 15.23
N ARG A 48 -1.35 17.37 16.40
CA ARG A 48 -0.44 18.13 17.25
C ARG A 48 0.71 17.27 17.79
N ALA A 49 0.44 16.02 18.16
CA ALA A 49 1.46 15.11 18.68
C ALA A 49 2.59 14.81 17.68
N ILE A 50 2.27 14.82 16.38
CA ILE A 50 3.25 14.61 15.30
C ILE A 50 3.74 15.92 14.66
N GLY A 51 3.36 17.09 15.19
CA GLY A 51 3.75 18.38 14.62
C GLY A 51 3.15 18.67 13.24
N SER A 52 2.02 18.06 12.89
CA SER A 52 1.37 18.19 11.58
C SER A 52 0.07 19.01 11.64
N ASP A 53 -0.34 19.54 10.49
CA ASP A 53 -1.65 20.18 10.32
C ASP A 53 -2.81 19.17 10.52
N PRO A 54 -3.89 19.54 11.23
CA PRO A 54 -5.07 18.66 11.42
C PRO A 54 -5.68 18.13 10.13
N SER A 55 -5.58 18.86 9.02
CA SER A 55 -6.07 18.43 7.71
C SER A 55 -5.30 17.23 7.17
N VAL A 56 -4.00 17.10 7.48
CA VAL A 56 -3.17 15.96 7.05
C VAL A 56 -3.65 14.67 7.74
N VAL A 57 -3.81 14.71 9.07
CA VAL A 57 -4.36 13.56 9.82
C VAL A 57 -5.82 13.31 9.47
N GLY A 58 -6.59 14.37 9.20
CA GLY A 58 -7.97 14.30 8.73
C GLY A 58 -8.11 13.56 7.40
N ARG A 59 -7.23 13.84 6.43
CA ARG A 59 -7.16 13.16 5.13
C ARG A 59 -6.68 11.72 5.27
N LEU A 60 -5.61 11.49 6.06
CA LEU A 60 -5.07 10.15 6.30
C LEU A 60 -6.13 9.21 6.89
N LEU A 61 -6.79 9.65 7.96
CA LEU A 61 -7.80 8.87 8.71
C LEU A 61 -9.24 9.08 8.18
N GLY A 62 -9.38 9.70 7.01
CA GLY A 62 -10.65 10.00 6.37
C GLY A 62 -11.00 8.99 5.27
N ALA A 63 -12.21 9.12 4.70
CA ALA A 63 -12.67 8.29 3.59
C ALA A 63 -11.90 8.53 2.26
N HIS A 64 -11.17 9.65 2.20
CA HIS A 64 -10.32 10.04 1.08
C HIS A 64 -8.85 9.98 1.50
N THR A 65 -8.34 8.78 1.75
CA THR A 65 -6.90 8.58 1.93
C THR A 65 -6.21 8.85 0.58
N GLU A 66 -5.82 10.09 0.34
CA GLU A 66 -4.90 10.42 -0.74
C GLU A 66 -3.50 9.93 -0.34
N ASN A 67 -2.88 9.16 -1.24
CA ASN A 67 -1.60 8.48 -1.11
C ASN A 67 -0.64 9.13 -0.08
N PRO A 68 -0.68 8.71 1.19
CA PRO A 68 0.10 9.36 2.23
C PRO A 68 1.58 8.98 2.07
N THR A 69 2.47 9.86 2.52
CA THR A 69 3.88 9.50 2.59
C THR A 69 4.08 8.42 3.66
N LEU A 70 5.04 7.51 3.43
CA LEU A 70 5.40 6.51 4.43
C LEU A 70 5.88 7.16 5.74
N ALA A 71 6.55 8.32 5.66
CA ALA A 71 6.98 9.09 6.81
C ALA A 71 5.78 9.48 7.71
N THR A 72 4.72 10.06 7.12
CA THR A 72 3.50 10.42 7.87
C THR A 72 2.85 9.20 8.53
N VAL A 73 2.82 8.06 7.83
CA VAL A 73 2.26 6.81 8.38
C VAL A 73 3.07 6.33 9.59
N VAL A 74 4.40 6.39 9.51
CA VAL A 74 5.30 5.98 10.60
C VAL A 74 5.18 6.90 11.81
N GLU A 75 5.15 8.21 11.61
CA GLU A 75 4.98 9.20 12.68
C GLU A 75 3.65 9.03 13.40
N VAL A 76 2.56 8.86 12.65
CA VAL A 76 1.23 8.59 13.21
C VAL A 76 1.21 7.28 13.99
N ALA A 77 1.81 6.22 13.45
CA ALA A 77 1.93 4.94 14.15
C ALA A 77 2.65 5.12 15.49
N ALA A 78 3.79 5.81 15.50
CA ALA A 78 4.57 6.05 16.70
C ALA A 78 3.78 6.85 17.75
N ALA A 79 3.02 7.87 17.32
CA ALA A 79 2.20 8.68 18.21
C ALA A 79 1.04 7.90 18.87
N VAL A 80 0.61 6.78 18.30
CA VAL A 80 -0.40 5.88 18.88
C VAL A 80 0.22 4.61 19.50
N GLY A 81 1.54 4.60 19.71
CA GLY A 81 2.25 3.48 20.36
C GLY A 81 2.45 2.25 19.48
N LEU A 82 2.38 2.40 18.16
CA LEU A 82 2.59 1.35 17.18
C LEU A 82 3.92 1.52 16.42
N LYS A 83 4.41 0.41 15.87
CA LYS A 83 5.52 0.39 14.91
C LYS A 83 5.08 -0.22 13.60
N LEU A 84 5.54 0.34 12.49
CA LEU A 84 5.33 -0.23 11.17
C LEU A 84 6.39 -1.30 10.89
N CYS A 85 5.98 -2.50 10.47
CA CYS A 85 6.86 -3.63 10.19
C CYS A 85 6.42 -4.35 8.92
N LEU A 86 7.38 -4.89 8.17
CA LEU A 86 7.12 -5.82 7.08
C LEU A 86 6.99 -7.23 7.64
N VAL A 87 5.97 -7.95 7.21
CA VAL A 87 5.74 -9.36 7.56
C VAL A 87 5.75 -10.20 6.28
N PRO A 88 6.21 -11.46 6.34
CA PRO A 88 6.15 -12.35 5.19
C PRO A 88 4.70 -12.54 4.71
N MET A 89 4.51 -12.51 3.39
CA MET A 89 3.25 -12.90 2.76
C MET A 89 3.03 -14.41 2.87
N SER A 90 1.77 -14.83 3.01
CA SER A 90 1.40 -16.24 2.89
C SER A 90 1.66 -16.77 1.48
N ALA A 91 1.70 -18.10 1.31
CA ALA A 91 1.86 -18.70 -0.01
C ALA A 91 0.75 -18.25 -0.98
N GLU A 92 -0.49 -18.14 -0.50
CA GLU A 92 -1.62 -17.64 -1.29
C GLU A 92 -1.49 -16.17 -1.68
N GLU A 93 -1.02 -15.32 -0.76
CA GLU A 93 -0.76 -13.91 -1.04
C GLU A 93 0.36 -13.75 -2.08
N ARG A 94 1.43 -14.54 -1.97
CA ARG A 94 2.52 -14.55 -2.94
C ARG A 94 2.05 -14.96 -4.33
N ALA A 95 1.23 -16.01 -4.44
CA ALA A 95 0.66 -16.45 -5.71
C ALA A 95 -0.25 -15.40 -6.37
N ARG A 96 -1.05 -14.69 -5.56
CA ARG A 96 -1.97 -13.67 -6.08
C ARG A 96 -1.31 -12.33 -6.39
N ILE A 97 -0.23 -11.97 -5.69
CA ILE A 97 0.37 -10.63 -5.73
C ILE A 97 1.78 -10.67 -6.31
N THR A 98 2.68 -11.42 -5.67
CA THR A 98 4.10 -11.44 -6.02
C THR A 98 4.33 -12.07 -7.39
N GLU A 99 3.71 -13.21 -7.67
CA GLU A 99 3.91 -13.94 -8.93
C GLU A 99 3.49 -13.14 -10.17
N PRO A 100 2.30 -12.51 -10.23
CA PRO A 100 1.95 -11.63 -11.36
C PRO A 100 2.90 -10.44 -11.52
N MET A 101 3.39 -9.87 -10.42
CA MET A 101 4.32 -8.74 -10.45
C MET A 101 5.70 -9.12 -11.03
N LEU A 102 6.19 -10.32 -10.72
CA LEU A 102 7.46 -10.86 -11.23
C LEU A 102 7.35 -11.44 -12.64
N SER A 103 6.21 -12.05 -12.98
CA SER A 103 5.99 -12.69 -14.28
C SER A 103 5.98 -11.68 -15.43
N ALA A 104 5.51 -10.45 -15.18
CA ALA A 104 5.57 -9.35 -16.14
C ALA A 104 7.01 -8.89 -16.46
N GLU A 105 7.98 -9.15 -15.57
CA GLU A 105 9.40 -8.90 -15.86
C GLU A 105 9.95 -9.96 -16.82
N THR A 106 9.59 -11.22 -16.59
CA THR A 106 10.04 -12.36 -17.41
C THR A 106 9.54 -12.26 -18.85
N ALA A 107 8.34 -11.71 -19.06
CA ALA A 107 7.79 -11.45 -20.40
C ALA A 107 8.57 -10.37 -21.18
N ARG A 108 9.19 -9.39 -20.50
CA ARG A 108 10.02 -8.35 -21.12
C ARG A 108 11.44 -8.82 -21.45
N SER A 109 11.96 -9.81 -20.73
CA SER A 109 13.35 -10.28 -20.87
C SER A 109 13.57 -11.36 -21.93
N ARG A 110 12.56 -11.85 -22.66
CA ARG A 110 12.81 -12.74 -23.82
C ARG A 110 13.38 -11.88 -24.96
N PRO A 111 14.67 -12.04 -25.35
CA PRO A 111 15.21 -11.33 -26.49
C PRO A 111 14.56 -11.88 -27.75
N SER A 112 14.06 -10.98 -28.60
CA SER A 112 13.66 -11.28 -29.96
C SER A 112 14.89 -11.68 -30.79
N TYR A 113 15.35 -12.93 -30.66
CA TYR A 113 16.26 -13.55 -31.61
C TYR A 113 15.51 -14.67 -32.33
N GLN A 114 15.00 -14.36 -33.51
CA GLN A 114 14.79 -15.33 -34.57
C GLN A 114 15.56 -14.81 -35.78
N GLY A 115 16.65 -15.54 -36.10
CA GLY A 115 17.24 -15.51 -37.43
C GLY A 115 16.47 -16.43 -38.37
#